data_AF-A0A2N6NGP1-F1
#
_entry.id   AF-A0A2N6NGP1-F1
#
_cell.length_a   1.000
_cell.length_b   1.000
_cell.length_c   1.000
_cell.angle_alpha   90.00
_cell.angle_beta   90.00
_cell.angle_gamma   90.00
#
_symmetry.space_group_name_H-M   'P 1'
#
loop_
_entity.id
_entity.type
_entity.pdbx_description
1 polymer ?
#
loop_
_entity_poly.entity_id
_entity_poly.type
_entity_poly.pdbx_seq_one_letter_code
_entity_poly.pdbx_strand_id
1 'polypeptide(L)'
;MIVFRPFKGEVIIGRIRSSTPAGINVRTDFFDDIFVPFEELPAGAEYNHSEQLWIWNIDEEERLFYDTHEMVRLQVVDEEWHDQTPIGPTQAEDSPIKTPYRIKGSMFKEGLGVCLWWDSA
;
A
#
# COMPACT_ATOMS: atom_id res chain seq x y z
N MET A 1 17.90 -2.34 21.80
CA MET A 1 16.50 -2.07 21.41
C MET A 1 16.42 -2.21 19.90
N ILE A 2 15.42 -2.91 19.37
CA ILE A 2 15.22 -3.14 17.94
C ILE A 2 13.96 -2.37 17.53
N VAL A 3 14.03 -1.62 16.43
CA VAL A 3 12.94 -0.77 15.92
C VAL A 3 12.70 -1.10 14.45
N PHE A 4 11.44 -1.26 14.05
CA PHE A 4 11.07 -1.34 12.65
C PHE A 4 10.97 0.07 12.07
N ARG A 5 11.88 0.41 11.17
CA ARG A 5 11.89 1.69 10.45
C ARG A 5 12.52 1.47 9.08
N PRO A 6 11.75 1.04 8.09
CA PRO A 6 12.28 0.80 6.76
C PRO A 6 12.73 2.11 6.11
N PHE A 7 13.67 2.02 5.18
CA PHE A 7 14.24 3.19 4.51
C PHE A 7 13.71 3.35 3.09
N LYS A 8 13.73 4.59 2.59
CA LYS A 8 13.35 4.88 1.20
C LYS A 8 14.21 4.08 0.23
N GLY A 9 13.54 3.34 -0.66
CA GLY A 9 14.15 2.44 -1.62
C GLY A 9 14.22 0.98 -1.17
N GLU A 10 13.99 0.68 0.12
CA GLU A 10 13.90 -0.68 0.62
C GLU A 10 12.69 -1.40 0.02
N VAL A 11 12.86 -2.66 -0.37
CA VAL A 11 11.76 -3.52 -0.81
C VAL A 11 11.31 -4.36 0.38
N ILE A 12 10.03 -4.26 0.71
CA ILE A 12 9.40 -5.05 1.78
C ILE A 12 8.28 -5.90 1.21
N ILE A 13 7.99 -6.98 1.93
CA ILE A 13 6.89 -7.90 1.60
C ILE A 13 5.76 -7.68 2.61
N GLY A 14 4.55 -7.57 2.10
CA GLY A 14 3.35 -7.46 2.91
C GLY A 14 2.19 -8.23 2.30
N ARG A 15 1.04 -8.19 2.98
CA ARG A 15 -0.21 -8.79 2.54
C ARG A 15 -1.24 -7.69 2.29
N ILE A 16 -1.96 -7.78 1.17
CA ILE A 16 -3.06 -6.86 0.88
C ILE A 16 -4.14 -7.03 1.95
N ARG A 17 -4.49 -5.92 2.60
CA ARG A 17 -5.57 -5.83 3.59
C ARG A 17 -6.89 -5.46 2.93
N SER A 18 -6.86 -4.46 2.06
CA SER A 18 -8.02 -3.93 1.36
C SER A 18 -7.60 -2.96 0.26
N SER A 19 -8.40 -2.89 -0.80
CA SER A 19 -8.22 -1.94 -1.91
C SER A 19 -9.34 -0.91 -1.90
N THR A 20 -9.01 0.32 -2.26
CA THR A 20 -9.96 1.43 -2.42
C THR A 20 -9.63 2.21 -3.70
N PRO A 21 -10.51 3.09 -4.19
CA PRO A 21 -10.18 3.95 -5.34
C PRO A 21 -8.96 4.86 -5.11
N ALA A 22 -8.55 5.07 -3.85
CA ALA A 22 -7.35 5.85 -3.54
C ALA A 22 -6.05 5.03 -3.65
N GLY A 23 -6.13 3.69 -3.59
CA GLY A 23 -4.97 2.81 -3.62
C GLY A 23 -5.16 1.51 -2.84
N ILE A 24 -4.05 0.87 -2.48
CA ILE A 24 -4.00 -0.44 -1.84
C ILE A 24 -3.46 -0.29 -0.42
N ASN A 25 -4.17 -0.84 0.55
CA ASN A 25 -3.71 -0.93 1.94
C ASN A 25 -3.04 -2.28 2.15
N VAL A 26 -1.81 -2.25 2.66
CA VAL A 26 -0.96 -3.41 2.89
C VAL A 26 -0.62 -3.48 4.37
N ARG A 27 -0.43 -4.70 4.87
CA ARG A 27 0.03 -4.95 6.24
C ARG A 27 1.13 -6.01 6.26
N THR A 28 1.98 -5.94 7.26
CA THR A 28 2.85 -7.05 7.69
C THR A 28 2.21 -7.76 8.89
N ASP A 29 2.91 -8.73 9.47
CA ASP A 29 2.42 -9.44 10.66
C ASP A 29 2.35 -8.56 11.92
N PHE A 30 3.12 -7.47 11.97
CA PHE A 30 3.25 -6.62 13.16
C PHE A 30 2.98 -5.12 12.91
N PHE A 31 2.81 -4.69 11.65
CA PHE A 31 2.57 -3.30 11.26
C PHE A 31 1.51 -3.24 10.16
N ASP A 32 0.46 -2.42 10.32
CA ASP A 32 -0.75 -2.48 9.50
C ASP A 32 -1.07 -1.22 8.69
N ASP A 33 -0.23 -0.19 8.76
CA ASP A 33 -0.44 1.08 8.08
C ASP A 33 0.59 1.35 6.99
N ILE A 34 0.54 0.50 5.96
CA ILE A 34 1.27 0.67 4.71
C ILE A 34 0.27 0.97 3.61
N PHE A 35 0.50 2.03 2.85
CA PHE A 35 -0.38 2.45 1.78
C PHE A 35 0.37 2.63 0.46
N VAL A 36 -0.16 2.03 -0.59
CA VAL A 36 0.31 2.24 -1.97
C VAL A 36 -0.74 3.06 -2.69
N PRO A 37 -0.48 4.36 -2.96
CA PRO A 37 -1.43 5.19 -3.68
C PRO A 37 -1.54 4.72 -5.14
N PHE A 38 -2.66 5.01 -5.79
CA PHE A 38 -2.90 4.51 -7.16
C PHE A 38 -1.89 5.03 -8.19
N GLU A 39 -1.34 6.23 -7.96
CA GLU A 39 -0.30 6.83 -8.80
C GLU A 39 1.02 6.03 -8.77
N GLU A 40 1.21 5.20 -7.73
CA GLU A 40 2.37 4.34 -7.55
C GLU A 40 2.10 2.88 -7.95
N LEU A 41 0.98 2.64 -8.65
CA LEU A 41 0.71 1.38 -9.33
C LEU A 41 1.25 1.43 -10.78
N PRO A 42 1.50 0.27 -11.41
CA PRO A 42 1.91 0.21 -12.80
C PRO A 42 0.94 0.92 -13.75
N ALA A 43 1.47 1.41 -14.88
CA ALA A 43 0.64 2.01 -15.93
C ALA A 43 -0.39 0.99 -16.45
N GLY A 44 -1.62 1.46 -16.68
CA GLY A 44 -2.74 0.59 -17.08
C GLY A 44 -3.47 -0.10 -15.92
N ALA A 45 -3.10 0.22 -14.66
CA ALA A 45 -3.86 -0.22 -13.50
C ALA A 45 -5.21 0.51 -13.40
N GLU A 46 -6.28 -0.25 -13.24
CA GLU A 46 -7.65 0.23 -13.15
C GLU A 46 -8.34 -0.33 -11.89
N TYR A 47 -9.19 0.48 -11.27
CA TYR A 47 -9.95 0.06 -10.10
C TYR A 47 -11.30 -0.53 -10.51
N ASN A 48 -11.54 -1.79 -10.14
CA ASN A 48 -12.84 -2.43 -10.31
C ASN A 48 -13.73 -2.14 -9.08
N HIS A 49 -14.75 -1.30 -9.27
CA HIS A 49 -15.69 -0.95 -8.21
C HIS A 49 -16.57 -2.12 -7.74
N SER A 50 -16.87 -3.08 -8.61
CA SER A 50 -17.72 -4.23 -8.29
C SER A 50 -16.98 -5.26 -7.44
N GLU A 51 -15.69 -5.49 -7.74
CA GLU A 51 -14.85 -6.45 -7.02
C GLU A 51 -14.03 -5.80 -5.89
N GLN A 52 -14.01 -4.47 -5.83
CA GLN A 52 -13.25 -3.67 -4.87
C GLN A 52 -11.74 -4.00 -4.86
N LEU A 53 -11.17 -4.16 -6.05
CA LEU A 53 -9.76 -4.48 -6.27
C LEU A 53 -9.16 -3.68 -7.40
N TRP A 54 -7.83 -3.64 -7.46
CA TRP A 54 -7.09 -3.08 -8.59
C TRP A 54 -6.74 -4.20 -9.58
N ILE A 55 -6.81 -3.89 -10.87
CA ILE A 55 -6.45 -4.78 -11.98
C ILE A 55 -5.37 -4.10 -12.76
N TRP A 56 -4.24 -4.76 -12.98
CA TRP A 56 -3.22 -4.30 -13.90
C TRP A 56 -3.42 -4.96 -15.26
N ASN A 57 -3.77 -4.16 -16.26
CA ASN A 57 -3.92 -4.61 -17.65
C ASN A 57 -2.55 -4.48 -18.34
N ILE A 58 -1.83 -5.59 -18.50
CA ILE A 58 -0.51 -5.61 -19.17
C ILE A 58 -0.71 -5.42 -20.67
N ASP A 59 -1.64 -6.18 -21.25
CA ASP A 59 -2.06 -6.10 -22.64
C ASP A 59 -3.58 -6.37 -22.77
N GLU A 60 -4.08 -6.59 -23.99
CA GLU A 60 -5.51 -6.84 -24.24
C GLU A 60 -6.01 -8.19 -23.71
N GLU A 61 -5.11 -9.15 -23.47
CA GLU A 61 -5.42 -10.54 -23.10
C GLU A 61 -5.05 -10.86 -21.65
N GLU A 62 -4.00 -10.22 -21.10
CA GLU A 62 -3.44 -10.50 -19.78
C GLU A 62 -3.82 -9.42 -18.76
N ARG A 63 -4.53 -9.88 -17.73
CA ARG A 63 -4.97 -9.08 -16.58
C ARG A 63 -4.46 -9.71 -15.30
N LEU A 64 -3.81 -8.89 -14.48
CA LEU A 64 -3.30 -9.29 -13.18
C LEU A 64 -4.08 -8.60 -12.06
N PHE A 65 -4.49 -9.38 -11.07
CA PHE A 65 -5.42 -8.92 -10.02
C PHE A 65 -4.69 -8.70 -8.70
N TYR A 66 -4.91 -7.55 -8.08
CA TYR A 66 -4.44 -7.25 -6.73
C TYR A 66 -5.45 -7.74 -5.68
N ASP A 67 -5.53 -9.06 -5.52
CA ASP A 67 -6.50 -9.70 -4.65
C ASP A 67 -6.24 -9.45 -3.16
N THR A 68 -7.33 -9.41 -2.39
CA THR A 68 -7.23 -9.31 -0.93
C THR A 68 -6.55 -10.56 -0.38
N HIS A 69 -5.68 -10.38 0.62
CA HIS A 69 -4.86 -11.43 1.24
C HIS A 69 -3.69 -11.97 0.41
N GLU A 70 -3.48 -11.48 -0.80
CA GLU A 70 -2.29 -11.82 -1.58
C GLU A 70 -1.02 -11.18 -1.03
N MET A 71 0.09 -11.87 -1.23
CA MET A 71 1.42 -11.40 -0.84
C MET A 71 1.97 -10.48 -1.93
N VAL A 72 2.45 -9.30 -1.53
CA VAL A 72 2.97 -8.26 -2.43
C VAL A 72 4.36 -7.81 -2.04
N ARG A 73 5.20 -7.53 -3.04
CA ARG A 73 6.47 -6.79 -2.93
C ARG A 73 6.19 -5.32 -3.22
N LEU A 74 6.59 -4.44 -2.30
CA LEU A 74 6.50 -3.00 -2.49
C LEU A 74 7.82 -2.33 -2.14
N GLN A 75 8.17 -1.28 -2.87
CA GLN A 75 9.30 -0.43 -2.55
C GLN A 75 8.82 0.74 -1.68
N VAL A 76 9.48 0.97 -0.54
CA VAL A 76 9.18 2.13 0.31
C VAL A 76 9.61 3.41 -0.41
N VAL A 77 8.69 4.35 -0.58
CA VAL A 77 8.95 5.63 -1.26
C VAL A 77 8.97 6.82 -0.31
N ASP A 78 8.23 6.74 0.78
CA ASP A 78 8.09 7.82 1.76
C ASP A 78 7.61 7.28 3.13
N GLU A 79 7.88 8.03 4.19
CA GLU A 79 7.41 7.75 5.55
C GLU A 79 6.75 9.01 6.14
N GLU A 80 5.61 8.84 6.80
CA GLU A 80 4.91 9.94 7.46
C GLU A 80 4.85 9.72 8.97
N TRP A 81 5.10 10.80 9.71
CA TRP A 81 5.00 10.84 11.17
C TRP A 81 3.96 11.89 11.56
N HIS A 82 2.96 11.50 12.32
CA HIS A 82 1.89 12.41 12.74
C HIS A 82 1.92 12.53 14.27
N ASP A 83 2.10 13.76 14.74
CA ASP A 83 2.11 14.05 16.17
C ASP A 83 0.74 13.70 16.79
N GLN A 84 0.79 12.91 17.87
CA GLN A 84 -0.38 12.45 18.63
C GLN A 84 -0.60 13.30 19.90
N THR A 85 0.05 14.46 20.01
CA THR A 85 -0.22 15.38 21.11
C THR A 85 -1.72 15.71 21.18
N PRO A 86 -2.37 15.54 22.34
CA PRO A 86 -3.79 15.82 22.47
C PRO A 86 -4.06 17.27 22.10
N ILE A 87 -4.87 17.47 21.07
CA ILE A 87 -5.32 18.80 20.67
C ILE A 87 -6.36 19.23 21.72
N GLY A 88 -6.24 20.46 22.22
CA GLY A 88 -7.14 20.98 23.26
C GLY A 88 -8.63 20.87 22.88
N PRO A 89 -9.54 20.96 23.87
CA PRO A 89 -10.96 20.60 23.71
C PRO A 89 -11.70 21.34 22.58
N THR A 90 -11.19 22.49 22.12
CA THR A 90 -11.80 23.33 21.09
C THR A 90 -11.50 22.91 19.64
N GLN A 91 -10.56 21.98 19.41
CA GLN A 91 -10.11 21.57 18.07
C GLN A 91 -10.21 20.06 17.82
N ALA A 92 -10.68 19.31 18.81
CA ALA A 92 -10.74 17.85 18.77
C ALA A 92 -11.85 17.29 17.85
N GLU A 93 -12.87 18.07 17.52
CA GLU A 93 -14.06 17.56 16.81
C GLU A 93 -13.88 17.47 15.28
N ASP A 94 -12.94 18.21 14.68
CA ASP A 94 -12.80 18.32 13.21
C ASP A 94 -11.54 17.65 12.63
N SER A 95 -10.65 17.11 13.47
CA SER A 95 -9.41 16.49 12.98
C SER A 95 -9.54 14.97 12.87
N PRO A 96 -9.40 14.38 11.67
CA PRO A 96 -9.39 12.93 11.55
C PRO A 96 -8.21 12.36 12.35
N ILE A 97 -8.47 11.35 13.17
CA ILE A 97 -7.43 10.62 13.91
C ILE A 97 -6.51 9.99 12.88
N LYS A 98 -5.30 10.55 12.75
CA LYS A 98 -4.28 9.98 11.90
C LYS A 98 -3.39 9.05 12.71
N THR A 99 -2.97 7.98 12.10
CA THR A 99 -2.01 7.03 12.66
C THR A 99 -0.66 7.70 12.92
N PRO A 100 0.05 7.35 14.01
CA PRO A 100 1.29 8.02 14.39
C PRO A 100 2.43 7.82 13.38
N TYR A 101 2.45 6.66 12.72
CA TYR A 101 3.46 6.30 11.75
C TYR A 101 2.82 5.57 10.58
N ARG A 102 3.08 6.06 9.36
CA ARG A 102 2.53 5.50 8.12
C ARG A 102 3.63 5.37 7.08
N ILE A 103 3.62 4.25 6.38
CA ILE A 103 4.57 3.99 5.29
C ILE A 103 3.84 4.15 3.96
N LYS A 104 4.44 4.90 3.03
CA LYS A 104 4.01 4.90 1.63
C LYS A 104 4.89 3.97 0.81
N GLY A 105 4.26 3.08 0.08
CA GLY A 105 4.90 2.15 -0.83
C GLY A 105 4.61 2.45 -2.29
N SER A 106 5.37 1.80 -3.17
CA SER A 106 5.18 1.79 -4.61
C SER A 106 5.28 0.37 -5.15
N MET A 107 4.47 0.08 -6.16
CA MET A 107 4.49 -1.16 -6.94
C MET A 107 4.71 -0.89 -8.43
N PHE A 108 5.21 0.31 -8.77
CA PHE A 108 5.34 0.77 -10.16
C PHE A 108 6.40 0.03 -10.98
N LYS A 109 7.48 -0.45 -10.35
CA LYS A 109 8.63 -1.06 -11.04
C LYS A 109 8.41 -2.56 -11.28
N GLU A 110 9.05 -3.09 -12.32
CA GLU A 110 9.12 -4.52 -12.58
C GLU A 110 9.65 -5.30 -11.37
N GLY A 111 9.08 -6.48 -11.12
CA GLY A 111 9.40 -7.30 -9.95
C GLY A 111 8.69 -6.88 -8.64
N LEU A 112 7.90 -5.81 -8.66
CA LEU A 112 7.01 -5.38 -7.56
C LEU A 112 5.55 -5.77 -7.85
N GLY A 113 4.65 -5.57 -6.88
CA GLY A 113 3.27 -6.05 -6.97
C GLY A 113 3.11 -7.44 -6.38
N VAL A 114 2.12 -8.21 -6.82
CA VAL A 114 1.84 -9.54 -6.24
C VAL A 114 2.99 -10.50 -6.54
N CYS A 115 3.48 -11.20 -5.52
CA CYS A 115 4.63 -12.09 -5.62
C CYS A 115 4.43 -13.18 -6.70
N LEU A 116 3.21 -13.74 -6.78
CA LEU A 116 2.86 -14.83 -7.68
C LEU A 116 3.08 -14.50 -9.16
N TRP A 117 3.03 -13.22 -9.54
CA TRP A 117 3.27 -12.78 -10.92
C TRP A 117 4.70 -13.04 -11.37
N TRP A 118 5.64 -13.14 -10.42
CA TRP A 118 7.07 -13.20 -10.68
C TRP A 118 7.68 -14.57 -10.34
N ASP A 119 6.93 -15.45 -9.67
CA ASP A 119 7.44 -16.74 -9.19
C ASP A 119 7.58 -17.79 -10.32
N SER A 120 7.18 -17.47 -11.55
CA SER A 120 7.30 -18.33 -12.74
C SER A 120 8.30 -17.81 -13.79
N ALA A 121 9.04 -16.74 -13.48
CA ALA A 121 10.07 -16.16 -14.35
C ALA A 121 11.46 -16.77 -14.14
#